data_AF-A0A928ZM05-F1
#
_entry.id   AF-A0A928ZM05-F1
#
_cell.length_a   1.000
_cell.length_b   1.000
_cell.length_c   1.000
_cell.angle_alpha   90.00
_cell.angle_beta   90.00
_cell.angle_gamma   90.00
#
_symmetry.space_group_name_H-M   'P 1'
#
loop_
_entity.id
_entity.type
_entity.pdbx_description
1 polymer ?
#
loop_
_entity_poly.entity_id
_entity_poly.type
_entity_poly.pdbx_seq_one_letter_code
_entity_poly.pdbx_strand_id
1 'polypeptide(L)'
;MIFLELVLQNFGPYCGRQVINLDPKIDEENSYPIILLGGMNGGGKTTLMDAIRLALYGHRAQCSTRGNLSYSDFLTQCVNSHTAPTEKTRVELVFEHIENDQPVKYRIVRTWEKNPKDGKDNLGILGEDDTWPLEALVNIWDEYIENILPLGISNLFLFDGEQVKELAEQETPPTMVVDAIRGLLGLELSERLSADLEIIVNRKRKEIAETQDLADLEEIEQELKLQQEKYQEVETKSNQLNNALLNAEKKQQEALDKFISEGGKIAGDRSQLEKQKYARNSEAEKARLAMRELAADLLPLSLIEPLLNAAYIQGEKEFRTQQAKVAYNLLLQRDQRLIDLINQLKITDKEVVKIKQFIESENQALQQNTTEESWLLTDIETLHQLDNVIHHYLLYTKKATQEKLALLQSKEEEIITLERQIQTAASPEDYQRLVDNLQQIQKEVAEAKAACEIAKRRLNELETEIRNTKKRLEKYTETNIDRKHNEHIITASAKVQETLKLFREKLTLRKLNKLEIEVTECFRYLLHKSDLSKTR
;
A
#
# COMPACT_ATOMS: atom_id res chain seq x y z
N MET A 1 24.88 -32.32 17.55
CA MET A 1 24.76 -33.06 16.28
C MET A 1 25.61 -32.33 15.26
N ILE A 2 26.49 -33.03 14.55
CA ILE A 2 27.39 -32.46 13.52
C ILE A 2 27.25 -33.30 12.25
N PHE A 3 27.03 -32.68 11.09
CA PHE A 3 27.02 -33.40 9.81
C PHE A 3 28.45 -33.59 9.32
N LEU A 4 28.80 -34.80 8.88
CA LEU A 4 30.17 -35.16 8.48
C LEU A 4 30.27 -35.38 6.96
N GLU A 5 29.27 -36.01 6.34
CA GLU A 5 29.32 -36.36 4.92
C GLU A 5 27.90 -36.38 4.34
N LEU A 6 27.73 -35.81 3.14
CA LEU A 6 26.49 -35.90 2.36
C LEU A 6 26.82 -36.53 1.01
N VAL A 7 26.15 -37.64 0.67
CA VAL A 7 26.31 -38.32 -0.62
C VAL A 7 25.03 -38.20 -1.42
N LEU A 8 25.14 -37.67 -2.63
CA LEU A 8 24.02 -37.53 -3.57
C LEU A 8 24.33 -38.38 -4.80
N GLN A 9 23.43 -39.29 -5.15
CA GLN A 9 23.53 -40.07 -6.37
C GLN A 9 22.26 -39.94 -7.18
N ASN A 10 22.39 -39.41 -8.40
CA ASN A 10 21.29 -39.25 -9.35
C ASN A 10 20.10 -38.42 -8.79
N PHE A 11 20.39 -37.44 -7.92
CA PHE A 11 19.40 -36.65 -7.19
C PHE A 11 19.33 -35.21 -7.72
N GLY A 12 18.17 -34.79 -8.24
CA GLY A 12 17.94 -33.46 -8.80
C GLY A 12 18.97 -33.12 -9.90
N PRO A 13 19.72 -32.02 -9.79
CA PRO A 13 20.75 -31.66 -10.77
C PRO A 13 22.04 -32.51 -10.66
N TYR A 14 22.21 -33.30 -9.60
CA TYR A 14 23.41 -34.10 -9.36
C TYR A 14 23.32 -35.45 -10.09
N CYS A 15 24.03 -35.58 -11.21
CA CYS A 15 24.16 -36.83 -11.96
C CYS A 15 25.37 -37.64 -11.45
N GLY A 16 25.21 -38.97 -11.37
CA GLY A 16 26.23 -39.86 -10.80
C GLY A 16 26.39 -39.67 -9.29
N ARG A 17 27.41 -40.31 -8.70
CA ARG A 17 27.70 -40.25 -7.26
C ARG A 17 28.59 -39.05 -6.92
N GLN A 18 28.04 -38.13 -6.13
CA GLN A 18 28.71 -36.94 -5.61
C GLN A 18 28.87 -37.09 -4.09
N VAL A 19 30.08 -36.88 -3.58
CA VAL A 19 30.38 -36.95 -2.13
C VAL A 19 30.82 -35.58 -1.67
N ILE A 20 30.09 -35.03 -0.71
CA ILE A 20 30.34 -33.71 -0.13
C ILE A 20 30.81 -33.91 1.30
N ASN A 21 32.05 -33.49 1.57
CA ASN A 21 32.60 -33.51 2.91
C ASN A 21 32.07 -32.31 3.70
N LEU A 22 31.40 -32.58 4.81
CA LEU A 22 30.83 -31.60 5.74
C LEU A 22 31.58 -31.58 7.09
N ASP A 23 32.65 -32.35 7.22
CA ASP A 23 33.47 -32.42 8.43
C ASP A 23 34.29 -31.13 8.62
N PRO A 24 34.02 -30.33 9.67
CA PRO A 24 34.78 -29.13 9.93
C PRO A 24 36.21 -29.48 10.36
N LYS A 25 37.21 -29.07 9.57
CA LYS A 25 38.62 -29.27 9.95
C LYS A 25 38.96 -28.42 11.17
N ILE A 26 39.28 -29.09 12.27
CA ILE A 26 39.82 -28.49 13.49
C ILE A 26 41.31 -28.86 13.54
N ASP A 27 42.19 -27.87 13.36
CA ASP A 27 43.64 -28.02 13.56
C ASP A 27 44.01 -27.49 14.96
N GLU A 28 45.14 -27.92 15.53
CA GLU A 28 45.53 -27.54 16.91
C GLU A 28 45.65 -26.01 17.11
N GLU A 29 45.91 -25.26 16.04
CA GLU A 29 46.04 -23.79 16.06
C GLU A 29 44.83 -23.03 15.46
N ASN A 30 43.98 -23.68 14.65
CA ASN A 30 42.88 -23.00 13.94
C ASN A 30 41.61 -23.87 13.86
N SER A 31 40.48 -23.31 14.32
CA SER A 31 39.14 -23.89 14.14
C SER A 31 38.46 -23.27 12.93
N TYR A 32 38.07 -24.08 11.94
CA TYR A 32 37.28 -23.65 10.78
C TYR A 32 35.84 -24.20 10.84
N PRO A 33 34.95 -23.62 11.67
CA PRO A 33 33.60 -24.15 11.89
C PRO A 33 32.61 -23.82 10.77
N ILE A 34 33.00 -23.01 9.78
CA ILE A 34 32.12 -22.54 8.70
C ILE A 34 32.53 -23.20 7.38
N ILE A 35 31.61 -23.95 6.77
CA ILE A 35 31.78 -24.54 5.45
C ILE A 35 30.97 -23.73 4.44
N LEU A 36 31.66 -23.12 3.47
CA LEU A 36 31.02 -22.36 2.40
C LEU A 36 30.87 -23.21 1.14
N LEU A 37 29.63 -23.49 0.76
CA LEU A 37 29.29 -24.16 -0.50
C LEU A 37 28.88 -23.11 -1.54
N GLY A 38 29.80 -22.74 -2.42
CA GLY A 38 29.58 -21.78 -3.50
C GLY A 38 29.01 -22.44 -4.76
N GLY A 39 27.93 -21.89 -5.32
CA GLY A 39 27.35 -22.33 -6.58
C GLY A 39 26.56 -21.22 -7.27
N MET A 40 26.49 -21.26 -8.61
CA MET A 40 25.64 -20.34 -9.38
C MET A 40 24.15 -20.58 -9.08
N ASN A 41 23.30 -19.59 -9.32
CA ASN A 41 21.84 -19.77 -9.17
C ASN A 41 21.35 -20.84 -10.15
N GLY A 42 20.51 -21.76 -9.67
CA GLY A 42 20.13 -22.97 -10.40
C GLY A 42 21.13 -24.13 -10.32
N GLY A 43 22.28 -23.96 -9.67
CA GLY A 43 23.32 -24.99 -9.50
C GLY A 43 23.03 -26.06 -8.43
N GLY A 44 21.81 -26.12 -7.87
CA GLY A 44 21.42 -27.16 -6.91
C GLY A 44 21.68 -26.87 -5.43
N LYS A 45 21.88 -25.60 -5.04
CA LYS A 45 22.05 -25.17 -3.63
C LYS A 45 20.84 -25.55 -2.77
N THR A 46 19.63 -25.15 -3.17
CA THR A 46 18.38 -25.52 -2.49
C THR A 46 18.14 -27.03 -2.53
N THR A 47 18.56 -27.71 -3.61
CA THR A 47 18.47 -29.17 -3.71
C THR A 47 19.36 -29.88 -2.69
N LEU A 48 20.49 -29.30 -2.30
CA LEU A 48 21.36 -29.84 -1.26
C LEU A 48 20.67 -29.77 0.11
N MET A 49 20.01 -28.66 0.42
CA MET A 49 19.17 -28.51 1.62
C MET A 49 18.01 -29.54 1.63
N ASP A 50 17.29 -29.65 0.51
CA ASP A 50 16.20 -30.61 0.36
C ASP A 50 16.70 -32.06 0.53
N ALA A 51 17.92 -32.38 0.08
CA ALA A 51 18.51 -33.71 0.26
C ALA A 51 18.77 -34.05 1.73
N ILE A 52 19.31 -33.10 2.51
CA ILE A 52 19.54 -33.29 3.95
C ILE A 52 18.20 -33.51 4.67
N ARG A 53 17.19 -32.68 4.38
CA ARG A 53 15.84 -32.82 4.96
C ARG A 53 15.22 -34.17 4.59
N LEU A 54 15.35 -34.59 3.33
CA LEU A 54 14.83 -35.87 2.86
C LEU A 54 15.55 -37.05 3.54
N ALA A 55 16.88 -36.99 3.70
CA ALA A 55 17.66 -38.01 4.40
C ALA A 55 17.14 -38.21 5.82
N LEU A 56 16.91 -37.13 6.56
CA LEU A 56 16.45 -37.17 7.95
C LEU A 56 14.99 -37.63 8.07
N TYR A 57 14.06 -37.00 7.34
CA TYR A 57 12.62 -37.11 7.62
C TYR A 57 11.81 -37.87 6.56
N GLY A 58 12.39 -38.23 5.42
CA GLY A 58 11.70 -38.98 4.36
C GLY A 58 10.39 -38.31 3.92
N HIS A 59 9.28 -39.05 3.99
CA HIS A 59 7.96 -38.55 3.60
C HIS A 59 7.44 -37.38 4.44
N ARG A 60 7.98 -37.19 5.65
CA ARG A 60 7.63 -36.10 6.57
C ARG A 60 8.37 -34.80 6.21
N ALA A 61 9.42 -34.90 5.39
CA ALA A 61 10.20 -33.74 4.99
C ALA A 61 9.35 -32.73 4.19
N GLN A 62 9.40 -31.47 4.61
CA GLN A 62 8.91 -30.34 3.83
C GLN A 62 10.04 -29.88 2.91
N CYS A 63 10.08 -30.42 1.70
CA CYS A 63 11.05 -30.02 0.68
C CYS A 63 10.50 -28.87 -0.15
N SER A 64 11.37 -27.92 -0.48
CA SER A 64 11.04 -26.67 -1.19
C SER A 64 10.41 -26.94 -2.57
N THR A 65 10.83 -28.03 -3.21
CA THR A 65 10.39 -28.46 -4.54
C THR A 65 9.12 -29.32 -4.54
N ARG A 66 8.55 -29.65 -3.36
CA ARG A 66 7.42 -30.59 -3.24
C ARG A 66 6.05 -29.96 -3.54
N GLY A 67 5.80 -28.72 -3.11
CA GLY A 67 4.49 -28.08 -3.26
C GLY A 67 3.34 -28.98 -2.77
N ASN A 68 2.33 -29.21 -3.62
CA ASN A 68 1.18 -30.09 -3.36
C ASN A 68 1.34 -31.52 -3.94
N LEU A 69 2.54 -31.91 -4.39
CA LEU A 69 2.77 -33.22 -5.00
C LEU A 69 2.65 -34.36 -3.98
N SER A 70 2.18 -35.52 -4.45
CA SER A 70 2.26 -36.74 -3.66
C SER A 70 3.73 -37.12 -3.43
N TYR A 71 4.02 -37.85 -2.34
CA TYR A 71 5.40 -38.24 -2.04
C TYR A 71 6.03 -39.07 -3.16
N SER A 72 5.25 -39.94 -3.82
CA SER A 72 5.69 -40.74 -4.96
C SER A 72 6.06 -39.89 -6.17
N ASP A 73 5.25 -38.87 -6.50
CA ASP A 73 5.51 -37.97 -7.62
C ASP A 73 6.73 -37.09 -7.34
N PHE A 74 6.87 -36.64 -6.09
CA PHE A 74 8.03 -35.90 -5.61
C PHE A 74 9.32 -36.72 -5.76
N LEU A 75 9.34 -37.97 -5.28
CA LEU A 75 10.50 -38.87 -5.43
C LEU A 75 10.87 -39.09 -6.90
N THR A 76 9.87 -39.19 -7.78
CA THR A 76 10.07 -39.36 -9.23
C THR A 76 10.68 -38.11 -9.86
N GLN A 77 10.24 -36.92 -9.44
CA GLN A 77 10.78 -35.63 -9.90
C GLN A 77 12.19 -35.36 -9.37
N CYS A 78 12.52 -35.88 -8.19
CA CYS A 78 13.86 -35.81 -7.62
C CYS A 78 14.90 -36.69 -8.33
N VAL A 79 14.50 -37.56 -9.26
CA VAL A 79 15.45 -38.35 -10.06
C VAL A 79 16.05 -37.48 -11.16
N ASN A 80 17.38 -37.46 -11.28
CA ASN A 80 18.06 -36.71 -12.34
C ASN A 80 17.59 -37.17 -13.73
N SER A 81 17.32 -36.22 -14.63
CA SER A 81 16.76 -36.48 -15.96
C SER A 81 17.61 -37.37 -16.87
N HIS A 82 18.92 -37.44 -16.63
CA HIS A 82 19.88 -38.25 -17.39
C HIS A 82 20.04 -39.68 -16.83
N THR A 83 19.35 -40.01 -15.72
CA THR A 83 19.42 -41.32 -15.07
C THR A 83 18.55 -42.34 -15.83
N ALA A 84 19.11 -43.52 -16.10
CA ALA A 84 18.34 -44.62 -16.68
C ALA A 84 17.22 -45.07 -15.70
N PRO A 85 16.04 -45.50 -16.18
CA PRO A 85 14.92 -45.88 -15.31
C PRO A 85 15.24 -47.01 -14.31
N THR A 86 16.27 -47.82 -14.59
CA THR A 86 16.72 -48.96 -13.77
C THR A 86 17.78 -48.59 -12.74
N GLU A 87 18.35 -47.37 -12.80
CA GLU A 87 19.33 -46.91 -11.82
C GLU A 87 18.65 -46.31 -10.60
N LYS A 88 19.18 -46.63 -9.42
CA LYS A 88 18.67 -46.11 -8.15
C LYS A 88 19.18 -44.70 -7.90
N THR A 89 18.28 -43.86 -7.42
CA THR A 89 18.61 -42.59 -6.77
C THR A 89 18.89 -42.85 -5.30
N ARG A 90 19.92 -42.19 -4.76
CA ARG A 90 20.38 -42.41 -3.40
C ARG A 90 20.80 -41.10 -2.74
N VAL A 91 20.37 -40.93 -1.50
CA VAL A 91 20.79 -39.83 -0.63
C VAL A 91 21.32 -40.44 0.65
N GLU A 92 22.53 -40.06 1.03
CA GLU A 92 23.13 -40.46 2.30
C GLU A 92 23.55 -39.26 3.13
N LEU A 93 23.32 -39.34 4.43
CA LEU A 93 23.80 -38.36 5.39
C LEU A 93 24.51 -39.07 6.53
N VAL A 94 25.77 -38.72 6.74
CA VAL A 94 26.55 -39.13 7.91
C VAL A 94 26.56 -37.98 8.90
N PHE A 95 26.18 -38.26 10.14
CA PHE A 95 26.24 -37.30 11.22
C PHE A 95 26.70 -37.93 12.52
N GLU A 96 27.23 -37.09 13.40
CA GLU A 96 27.68 -37.44 14.73
C GLU A 96 26.75 -36.81 15.77
N HIS A 97 26.36 -37.60 16.76
CA HIS A 97 25.53 -37.16 17.89
C HIS A 97 26.14 -37.67 19.21
N ILE A 98 25.96 -36.91 20.29
CA ILE A 98 26.50 -37.27 21.60
C ILE A 98 25.45 -38.09 22.33
N GLU A 99 25.72 -39.37 22.54
CA GLU A 99 24.90 -40.25 23.39
C GLU A 99 25.73 -40.71 24.58
N ASN A 100 25.18 -40.58 25.81
CA ASN A 100 25.87 -41.00 27.04
C ASN A 100 27.31 -40.46 27.17
N ASP A 101 27.51 -39.18 26.80
CA ASP A 101 28.81 -38.50 26.76
C ASP A 101 29.85 -39.09 25.78
N GLN A 102 29.41 -39.92 24.82
CA GLN A 102 30.24 -40.47 23.74
C GLN A 102 29.72 -40.03 22.35
N PRO A 103 30.62 -39.66 21.42
CA PRO A 103 30.23 -39.37 20.06
C PRO A 103 29.88 -40.66 19.31
N VAL A 104 28.63 -40.79 18.86
CA VAL A 104 28.16 -41.90 18.05
C VAL A 104 27.91 -41.42 16.62
N LYS A 105 28.41 -42.18 15.64
CA LYS A 105 28.23 -41.89 14.21
C LYS A 105 27.11 -42.72 13.62
N TYR A 106 26.23 -42.05 12.90
CA TYR A 106 25.14 -42.67 12.15
C TYR A 106 25.25 -42.31 10.67
N ARG A 107 25.01 -43.30 9.81
CA ARG A 107 24.87 -43.09 8.37
C ARG A 107 23.47 -43.50 7.93
N ILE A 108 22.69 -42.49 7.54
CA ILE A 108 21.33 -42.67 7.00
C ILE A 108 21.46 -42.82 5.50
N VAL A 109 20.78 -43.81 4.92
CA VAL A 109 20.77 -44.06 3.49
C VAL A 109 19.33 -44.25 3.03
N ARG A 110 18.87 -43.37 2.13
CA ARG A 110 17.58 -43.50 1.46
C ARG A 110 17.78 -43.80 -0.01
N THR A 111 17.06 -44.80 -0.53
CA THR A 111 17.16 -45.25 -1.92
C THR A 111 15.80 -45.44 -2.56
N TRP A 112 15.66 -45.05 -3.83
CA TRP A 112 14.44 -45.27 -4.61
C TRP A 112 14.76 -45.34 -6.11
N GLU A 113 13.79 -45.81 -6.90
CA GLU A 113 13.87 -45.89 -8.36
C GLU A 113 12.90 -44.88 -9.00
N LYS A 114 13.06 -44.64 -10.30
CA LYS A 114 12.13 -43.79 -11.06
C LYS A 114 10.78 -44.49 -11.14
N ASN A 115 9.73 -43.88 -10.58
CA ASN A 115 8.42 -44.50 -10.31
C ASN A 115 8.50 -45.65 -9.29
N PRO A 116 8.65 -45.36 -7.98
CA PRO A 116 8.71 -46.39 -6.96
C PRO A 116 7.40 -47.21 -6.90
N LYS A 117 7.50 -48.54 -6.95
CA LYS A 117 6.33 -49.46 -7.01
C LYS A 117 5.34 -49.28 -5.84
N ASP A 118 5.85 -48.96 -4.66
CA ASP A 118 5.05 -48.75 -3.43
C ASP A 118 4.90 -47.26 -3.07
N GLY A 119 5.34 -46.35 -3.95
CA GLY A 119 5.28 -44.90 -3.70
C GLY A 119 6.17 -44.41 -2.54
N LYS A 120 7.10 -45.25 -2.05
CA LYS A 120 7.96 -45.00 -0.89
C LYS A 120 9.44 -45.20 -1.24
N ASP A 121 10.30 -44.54 -0.47
CA ASP A 121 11.73 -44.79 -0.44
C ASP A 121 12.07 -45.94 0.52
N ASN A 122 13.26 -46.54 0.32
CA ASN A 122 13.81 -47.54 1.23
C ASN A 122 14.85 -46.90 2.15
N LEU A 123 14.63 -46.99 3.46
CA LEU A 123 15.48 -46.45 4.52
C LEU A 123 16.41 -47.54 5.07
N GLY A 124 17.71 -47.28 5.07
CA GLY A 124 18.72 -48.06 5.76
C GLY A 124 19.52 -47.17 6.72
N ILE A 125 19.86 -47.71 7.89
CA ILE A 125 20.67 -47.00 8.89
C ILE A 125 21.85 -47.89 9.28
N LEU A 126 23.04 -47.30 9.17
CA LEU A 126 24.33 -47.89 9.49
C LEU A 126 24.83 -47.28 10.81
N GLY A 127 25.27 -48.13 11.73
CA GLY A 127 25.95 -47.73 12.96
C GLY A 127 27.46 -47.57 12.75
N GLU A 128 28.19 -47.40 13.85
CA GLU A 128 29.63 -47.11 13.87
C GLU A 128 30.50 -48.14 13.11
N ASP A 129 30.08 -49.41 13.09
CA ASP A 129 30.79 -50.52 12.43
C ASP A 129 30.48 -50.67 10.92
N ASP A 130 29.72 -49.73 10.33
CA ASP A 130 29.27 -49.78 8.91
C ASP A 130 28.56 -51.11 8.53
N THR A 131 28.00 -51.83 9.52
CA THR A 131 27.20 -53.05 9.33
C THR A 131 25.76 -52.73 8.96
N TRP A 132 25.32 -53.26 7.82
CA TRP A 132 24.02 -53.00 7.20
C TRP A 132 22.92 -53.99 7.64
N PRO A 133 21.65 -53.55 7.78
CA PRO A 133 21.13 -52.37 8.47
C PRO A 133 20.72 -52.69 9.92
N LEU A 134 20.72 -51.69 10.82
CA LEU A 134 20.18 -51.82 12.18
C LEU A 134 18.63 -51.85 12.14
N GLU A 135 18.03 -53.03 11.94
CA GLU A 135 16.57 -53.20 11.78
C GLU A 135 15.75 -52.57 12.92
N ALA A 136 16.25 -52.64 14.17
CA ALA A 136 15.59 -52.03 15.32
C ALA A 136 15.48 -50.51 15.20
N LEU A 137 16.50 -49.84 14.67
CA LEU A 137 16.54 -48.39 14.56
C LEU A 137 15.74 -47.90 13.34
N VAL A 138 15.72 -48.65 12.24
CA VAL A 138 14.96 -48.31 11.03
C VAL A 138 13.46 -48.17 11.33
N ASN A 139 12.91 -49.07 12.17
CA ASN A 139 11.49 -49.06 12.52
C ASN A 139 11.09 -47.90 13.46
N ILE A 140 12.04 -47.39 14.26
CA ILE A 140 11.79 -46.36 15.28
C ILE A 140 12.43 -45.02 14.84
N TRP A 141 12.95 -44.95 13.61
CA TRP A 141 13.74 -43.81 13.15
C TRP A 141 12.98 -42.49 13.24
N ASP A 142 11.70 -42.49 12.86
CA ASP A 142 10.85 -41.30 12.89
C ASP A 142 10.65 -40.75 14.32
N GLU A 143 10.62 -41.61 15.33
CA GLU A 143 10.54 -41.21 16.75
C GLU A 143 11.92 -40.79 17.26
N TYR A 144 12.96 -41.51 16.85
CA TYR A 144 14.34 -41.24 17.25
C TYR A 144 14.83 -39.87 16.74
N ILE A 145 14.60 -39.56 15.46
CA ILE A 145 14.96 -38.25 14.90
C ILE A 145 14.16 -37.11 15.51
N GLU A 146 12.91 -37.36 15.92
CA GLU A 146 12.07 -36.34 16.57
C GLU A 146 12.62 -35.91 17.93
N ASN A 147 13.32 -36.80 18.63
CA ASN A 147 14.00 -36.49 19.90
C ASN A 147 15.31 -35.70 19.71
N ILE A 148 15.99 -35.89 18.58
CA ILE A 148 17.28 -35.23 18.30
C ILE A 148 17.08 -33.89 17.59
N LEU A 149 16.30 -33.88 16.52
CA LEU A 149 16.01 -32.71 15.70
C LEU A 149 14.53 -32.78 15.25
N PRO A 150 13.58 -32.34 16.09
CA PRO A 150 12.16 -32.40 15.76
C PRO A 150 11.82 -31.63 14.48
N LEU A 151 10.86 -32.16 13.71
CA LEU A 151 10.55 -31.65 12.38
C LEU A 151 10.14 -30.17 12.42
N GLY A 152 9.35 -29.76 13.44
CA GLY A 152 8.83 -28.39 13.54
C GLY A 152 9.88 -27.31 13.78
N ILE A 153 11.05 -27.66 14.33
CA ILE A 153 12.18 -26.72 14.48
C ILE A 153 13.29 -26.93 13.44
N SER A 154 13.22 -28.00 12.65
CA SER A 154 14.24 -28.30 11.62
C SER A 154 14.43 -27.12 10.65
N ASN A 155 13.35 -26.39 10.34
CA ASN A 155 13.34 -25.19 9.51
C ASN A 155 14.09 -24.00 10.13
N LEU A 156 14.42 -24.02 11.44
CA LEU A 156 15.26 -23.00 12.08
C LEU A 156 16.76 -23.32 11.97
N PHE A 157 17.13 -24.59 11.75
CA PHE A 157 18.52 -25.04 11.59
C PHE A 157 18.91 -25.22 10.13
N LEU A 158 17.95 -25.64 9.30
CA LEU A 158 18.13 -25.97 7.89
C LEU A 158 17.29 -25.02 7.03
N PHE A 159 17.65 -23.74 6.92
CA PHE A 159 16.83 -22.73 6.27
C PHE A 159 17.40 -22.17 4.96
N ASP A 160 16.50 -21.71 4.10
CA ASP A 160 16.83 -20.79 3.01
C ASP A 160 16.77 -19.35 3.53
N GLY A 161 17.64 -18.47 3.02
CA GLY A 161 17.71 -17.07 3.44
C GLY A 161 16.39 -16.31 3.23
N GLU A 162 15.57 -16.73 2.26
CA GLU A 162 14.24 -16.18 2.03
C GLU A 162 13.21 -16.65 3.08
N GLN A 163 13.28 -17.92 3.52
CA GLN A 163 12.34 -18.51 4.48
C GLN A 163 12.52 -17.96 5.91
N VAL A 164 13.75 -17.61 6.30
CA VAL A 164 14.01 -16.99 7.63
C VAL A 164 13.33 -15.64 7.76
N LYS A 165 13.26 -14.87 6.67
CA LYS A 165 12.62 -13.57 6.65
C LYS A 165 11.10 -13.72 6.89
N GLU A 166 10.47 -14.69 6.24
CA GLU A 166 9.04 -14.97 6.41
C GLU A 166 8.72 -15.44 7.83
N LEU A 167 9.56 -16.28 8.43
CA LEU A 167 9.40 -16.72 9.83
C LEU A 167 9.61 -15.58 10.84
N ALA A 168 10.49 -14.62 10.53
CA ALA A 168 10.76 -13.47 11.40
C ALA A 168 9.69 -12.36 11.30
N GLU A 169 8.96 -12.28 10.19
CA GLU A 169 7.88 -11.29 9.98
C GLU A 169 6.54 -11.71 10.62
N GLN A 170 6.37 -12.98 11.00
CA GLN A 170 5.15 -13.46 11.66
C GLN A 170 5.12 -13.07 13.15
N GLU A 171 4.07 -12.35 13.58
CA GLU A 171 3.87 -11.99 15.00
C GLU A 171 3.66 -13.21 15.92
N THR A 172 3.13 -14.31 15.37
CA THR A 172 2.94 -15.57 16.09
C THR A 172 3.58 -16.73 15.34
N PRO A 173 4.47 -17.52 15.97
CA PRO A 173 5.09 -18.65 15.32
C PRO A 173 4.04 -19.74 15.03
N PRO A 174 4.18 -20.49 13.91
CA PRO A 174 3.28 -21.59 13.59
C PRO A 174 3.19 -22.61 14.73
N THR A 175 2.02 -23.22 14.92
CA THR A 175 1.79 -24.22 15.98
C THR A 175 2.79 -25.38 15.94
N MET A 176 3.19 -25.84 14.76
CA MET A 176 4.23 -26.88 14.61
C MET A 176 5.58 -26.48 15.23
N VAL A 177 5.95 -25.21 15.17
CA VAL A 177 7.19 -24.69 15.78
C VAL A 177 7.04 -24.69 17.30
N VAL A 178 5.89 -24.23 17.81
CA VAL A 178 5.59 -24.22 19.25
C VAL A 178 5.61 -25.64 19.82
N ASP A 179 4.99 -26.59 19.12
CA ASP A 179 4.92 -27.99 19.55
C ASP A 179 6.30 -28.67 19.52
N ALA A 180 7.11 -28.40 18.50
CA ALA A 180 8.48 -28.91 18.43
C ALA A 180 9.39 -28.31 19.51
N ILE A 181 9.23 -27.03 19.85
CA ILE A 181 9.91 -26.41 21.01
C ILE A 181 9.46 -27.09 22.31
N ARG A 182 8.16 -27.36 22.48
CA ARG A 182 7.64 -28.09 23.66
C ARG A 182 8.18 -29.51 23.76
N GLY A 183 8.32 -30.21 22.62
CA GLY A 183 8.97 -31.52 22.52
C GLY A 183 10.42 -31.48 23.02
N LEU A 184 11.24 -30.58 22.46
CA LEU A 184 12.63 -30.37 22.91
C LEU A 184 12.75 -30.02 24.39
N LEU A 185 11.81 -29.24 24.92
CA LEU A 185 11.81 -28.83 26.32
C LEU A 185 11.38 -29.97 27.27
N GLY A 186 10.92 -31.11 26.72
CA GLY A 186 10.44 -32.27 27.47
C GLY A 186 9.06 -32.06 28.10
N LEU A 187 8.29 -31.09 27.59
CA LEU A 187 6.95 -30.76 28.11
C LEU A 187 5.89 -31.76 27.65
N GLU A 188 6.11 -32.42 26.50
CA GLU A 188 5.18 -33.40 25.91
C GLU A 188 4.91 -34.59 26.83
N LEU A 189 5.93 -35.13 27.51
CA LEU A 189 5.78 -36.27 28.40
C LEU A 189 4.80 -35.99 29.55
N SER A 190 4.82 -34.76 30.07
CA SER A 190 3.89 -34.35 31.14
C SER A 190 2.46 -34.20 30.65
N GLU A 191 2.27 -33.77 29.40
CA GLU A 191 0.94 -33.66 28.77
C GLU A 191 0.36 -35.04 28.43
N ARG A 192 1.18 -35.93 27.86
CA ARG A 192 0.77 -37.31 27.54
C ARG A 192 0.39 -38.08 28.80
N LEU A 193 1.20 -38.01 29.86
CA LEU A 193 0.88 -38.66 31.15
C LEU A 193 -0.42 -38.12 31.77
N SER A 194 -0.69 -36.81 31.65
CA SER A 194 -1.93 -36.21 32.14
C SER A 194 -3.16 -36.74 31.39
N ALA A 195 -3.07 -36.89 30.07
CA ALA A 195 -4.13 -37.44 29.24
C ALA A 195 -4.35 -38.94 29.52
N ASP A 196 -3.27 -39.71 29.65
CA ASP A 196 -3.34 -41.14 29.96
C ASP A 196 -3.99 -41.41 31.33
N LEU A 197 -3.67 -40.58 32.34
CA LEU A 197 -4.32 -40.64 33.65
C LEU A 197 -5.82 -40.35 33.56
N GLU A 198 -6.22 -39.40 32.72
CA GLU A 198 -7.64 -39.06 32.50
C GLU A 198 -8.40 -40.24 31.87
N ILE A 199 -7.80 -40.92 30.90
CA ILE A 199 -8.36 -42.13 30.26
C ILE A 199 -8.50 -43.26 31.28
N ILE A 200 -7.48 -43.51 32.10
CA ILE A 200 -7.51 -44.56 33.14
C ILE A 200 -8.60 -44.28 34.17
N VAL A 201 -8.72 -43.02 34.61
CA VAL A 201 -9.77 -42.58 35.53
C VAL A 201 -11.15 -42.81 34.92
N ASN A 202 -11.36 -42.42 33.65
CA ASN A 202 -12.65 -42.62 32.97
C ASN A 202 -12.98 -44.10 32.73
N ARG A 203 -11.98 -44.93 32.42
CA ARG A 203 -12.17 -46.38 32.25
C ARG A 203 -12.52 -47.07 33.56
N LYS A 204 -11.85 -46.71 34.66
CA LYS A 204 -12.17 -47.23 36.00
C LYS A 204 -13.53 -46.75 36.51
N ARG A 205 -13.96 -45.54 36.15
CA ARG A 205 -15.32 -45.03 36.41
C ARG A 205 -16.41 -45.88 35.72
N LYS A 206 -16.17 -46.32 34.48
CA LYS A 206 -17.12 -47.20 33.73
C LYS A 206 -17.26 -48.61 34.30
N GLU A 207 -16.21 -49.16 34.90
CA GLU A 207 -16.26 -50.49 35.55
C GLU A 207 -17.05 -50.51 36.87
N ILE A 208 -17.39 -49.35 37.45
CA ILE A 208 -17.95 -49.21 38.81
C ILE A 208 -19.48 -49.01 38.82
N ALA A 209 -20.08 -48.59 37.71
CA ALA A 209 -21.49 -48.18 37.67
C ALA A 209 -22.47 -49.37 37.56
N GLU A 210 -23.52 -49.39 38.40
CA GLU A 210 -24.65 -50.35 38.30
C GLU A 210 -25.59 -49.95 37.14
N THR A 211 -26.38 -50.90 36.61
CA THR A 211 -27.13 -50.80 35.34
C THR A 211 -28.10 -49.62 35.20
N GLN A 212 -28.48 -48.97 36.30
CA GLN A 212 -29.42 -47.82 36.30
C GLN A 212 -28.67 -46.47 36.37
N ASP A 213 -27.55 -46.41 37.09
CA ASP A 213 -26.64 -45.25 37.10
C ASP A 213 -25.85 -45.13 35.79
N LEU A 214 -25.59 -46.26 35.10
CA LEU A 214 -24.99 -46.29 33.76
C LEU A 214 -25.84 -45.56 32.72
N ALA A 215 -27.17 -45.68 32.79
CA ALA A 215 -28.07 -45.08 31.80
C ALA A 215 -28.07 -43.54 31.90
N ASP A 216 -28.12 -43.01 33.13
CA ASP A 216 -28.04 -41.56 33.37
C ASP A 216 -26.64 -41.01 33.03
N LEU A 217 -25.57 -41.76 33.32
CA LEU A 217 -24.19 -41.39 32.92
C LEU A 217 -24.03 -41.41 31.41
N GLU A 218 -24.57 -42.41 30.73
CA GLU A 218 -24.57 -42.50 29.27
C GLU A 218 -25.38 -41.36 28.64
N GLU A 219 -26.50 -40.94 29.23
CA GLU A 219 -27.28 -39.79 28.74
C GLU A 219 -26.49 -38.48 28.85
N ILE A 220 -25.83 -38.24 29.99
CA ILE A 220 -24.99 -37.05 30.19
C ILE A 220 -23.74 -37.10 29.28
N GLU A 221 -23.12 -38.27 29.11
CA GLU A 221 -21.99 -38.45 28.17
C GLU A 221 -22.43 -38.23 26.72
N GLN A 222 -23.60 -38.72 26.31
CA GLN A 222 -24.15 -38.48 24.97
C GLN A 222 -24.48 -37.01 24.74
N GLU A 223 -25.08 -36.33 25.72
CA GLU A 223 -25.34 -34.89 25.65
C GLU A 223 -24.03 -34.10 25.52
N LEU A 224 -23.01 -34.45 26.30
CA LEU A 224 -21.69 -33.81 26.23
C LEU A 224 -21.04 -34.03 24.85
N LYS A 225 -21.11 -35.25 24.31
CA LYS A 225 -20.53 -35.60 23.02
C LYS A 225 -21.22 -34.83 21.88
N LEU A 226 -22.55 -34.71 21.93
CA LEU A 226 -23.33 -33.95 20.96
C LEU A 226 -23.07 -32.44 21.06
N GLN A 227 -22.86 -31.91 22.26
CA GLN A 227 -22.43 -30.52 22.48
C GLN A 227 -21.01 -30.28 21.95
N GLN A 228 -20.09 -31.23 22.13
CA GLN A 228 -18.72 -31.16 21.61
C GLN A 228 -18.67 -31.22 20.08
N GLU A 229 -19.46 -32.09 19.45
CA GLU A 229 -19.58 -32.14 17.99
C GLU A 229 -20.12 -30.82 17.42
N LYS A 230 -21.17 -30.26 18.04
CA LYS A 230 -21.69 -28.92 17.67
C LYS A 230 -20.65 -27.83 17.86
N TYR A 231 -19.84 -27.89 18.92
CA TYR A 231 -18.76 -26.93 19.15
C TYR A 231 -17.72 -27.00 18.03
N GLN A 232 -17.25 -28.20 17.66
CA GLN A 232 -16.30 -28.38 16.56
C GLN A 232 -16.87 -27.89 15.21
N GLU A 233 -18.16 -28.13 14.94
CA GLU A 233 -18.82 -27.66 13.72
C GLU A 233 -18.92 -26.11 13.66
N VAL A 234 -19.20 -25.47 14.80
CA VAL A 234 -19.23 -24.00 14.89
C VAL A 234 -17.81 -23.41 14.87
N GLU A 235 -16.84 -24.09 15.45
CA GLU A 235 -15.43 -23.69 15.46
C GLU A 235 -14.83 -23.71 14.05
N THR A 236 -15.07 -24.77 13.29
CA THR A 236 -14.66 -24.86 11.88
C THR A 236 -15.32 -23.76 11.04
N LYS A 237 -16.61 -23.49 11.23
CA LYS A 237 -17.31 -22.35 10.58
C LYS A 237 -16.71 -21.00 11.02
N SER A 238 -16.39 -20.81 12.30
CA SER A 238 -15.78 -19.58 12.79
C SER A 238 -14.38 -19.35 12.20
N ASN A 239 -13.59 -20.41 12.03
CA ASN A 239 -12.27 -20.33 11.39
C ASN A 239 -12.40 -19.98 9.91
N GLN A 240 -13.37 -20.56 9.20
CA GLN A 240 -13.67 -20.18 7.81
C GLN A 240 -14.08 -18.71 7.68
N LEU A 241 -14.96 -18.23 8.58
CA LEU A 241 -15.38 -16.82 8.62
C LEU A 241 -14.22 -15.87 8.96
N ASN A 242 -13.33 -16.24 9.89
CA ASN A 242 -12.14 -15.45 10.20
C ASN A 242 -11.19 -15.36 9.00
N ASN A 243 -10.99 -16.45 8.25
CA ASN A 243 -10.20 -16.43 7.03
C ASN A 243 -10.85 -15.56 5.94
N ALA A 244 -12.18 -15.61 5.81
CA ALA A 244 -12.92 -14.72 4.91
C ALA A 244 -12.78 -13.25 5.31
N LEU A 245 -12.81 -12.95 6.62
CA LEU A 245 -12.58 -11.61 7.16
C LEU A 245 -11.16 -11.10 6.83
N LEU A 246 -10.13 -11.90 7.09
CA LEU A 246 -8.74 -11.55 6.77
C LEU A 246 -8.57 -11.25 5.27
N ASN A 247 -9.17 -12.05 4.40
CA ASN A 247 -9.15 -11.80 2.96
C ASN A 247 -9.90 -10.52 2.57
N ALA A 248 -11.03 -10.22 3.20
CA ALA A 248 -11.79 -8.99 2.96
C ALA A 248 -11.02 -7.74 3.45
N GLU A 249 -10.36 -7.82 4.61
CA GLU A 249 -9.51 -6.74 5.14
C GLU A 249 -8.29 -6.49 4.25
N LYS A 250 -7.67 -7.55 3.71
CA LYS A 250 -6.60 -7.41 2.71
C LYS A 250 -7.08 -6.71 1.44
N LYS A 251 -8.23 -7.10 0.90
CA LYS A 251 -8.85 -6.43 -0.25
C LYS A 251 -9.17 -4.96 0.06
N GLN A 252 -9.58 -4.65 1.28
CA GLN A 252 -9.84 -3.28 1.72
C GLN A 252 -8.55 -2.44 1.74
N GLN A 253 -7.45 -2.99 2.23
CA GLN A 253 -6.15 -2.33 2.19
C GLN A 253 -5.69 -2.08 0.75
N GLU A 254 -5.76 -3.09 -0.12
CA GLU A 254 -5.40 -2.95 -1.53
C GLU A 254 -6.25 -1.89 -2.26
N ALA A 255 -7.55 -1.82 -1.95
CA ALA A 255 -8.45 -0.81 -2.50
C ALA A 255 -8.16 0.59 -1.95
N LEU A 256 -7.80 0.72 -0.67
CA LEU A 256 -7.38 1.98 -0.06
C LEU A 256 -6.08 2.49 -0.68
N ASP A 257 -5.10 1.61 -0.89
CA ASP A 257 -3.82 1.98 -1.51
C ASP A 257 -4.02 2.45 -2.96
N LYS A 258 -4.89 1.78 -3.72
CA LYS A 258 -5.30 2.24 -5.06
C LYS A 258 -6.01 3.58 -5.01
N PHE A 259 -6.94 3.77 -4.08
CA PHE A 259 -7.64 5.04 -3.91
C PHE A 259 -6.70 6.19 -3.54
N ILE A 260 -5.71 5.96 -2.67
CA ILE A 260 -4.74 6.99 -2.30
C ILE A 260 -3.80 7.31 -3.47
N SER A 261 -3.29 6.28 -4.15
CA SER A 261 -2.32 6.46 -5.24
C SER A 261 -2.93 7.05 -6.51
N GLU A 262 -4.13 6.61 -6.90
CA GLU A 262 -4.84 7.10 -8.08
C GLU A 262 -5.72 8.30 -7.74
N GLY A 263 -6.54 8.21 -6.68
CA GLY A 263 -7.43 9.28 -6.25
C GLY A 263 -6.69 10.51 -5.71
N GLY A 264 -5.53 10.34 -5.08
CA GLY A 264 -4.68 11.46 -4.63
C GLY A 264 -4.09 12.28 -5.77
N LYS A 265 -3.67 11.61 -6.86
CA LYS A 265 -3.19 12.28 -8.09
C LYS A 265 -4.33 13.00 -8.81
N ILE A 266 -5.46 12.31 -8.97
CA ILE A 266 -6.65 12.85 -9.64
C ILE A 266 -7.20 14.08 -8.88
N ALA A 267 -7.30 14.01 -7.55
CA ALA A 267 -7.78 15.11 -6.72
C ALA A 267 -6.78 16.28 -6.65
N GLY A 268 -5.48 15.98 -6.60
CA GLY A 268 -4.41 16.99 -6.60
C GLY A 268 -4.36 17.79 -7.90
N ASP A 269 -4.30 17.09 -9.03
CA ASP A 269 -4.23 17.70 -10.37
C ASP A 269 -5.49 18.53 -10.65
N ARG A 270 -6.67 18.03 -10.28
CA ARG A 270 -7.92 18.78 -10.41
C ARG A 270 -7.94 20.03 -9.56
N SER A 271 -7.55 19.95 -8.28
CA SER A 271 -7.53 21.11 -7.39
C SER A 271 -6.58 22.19 -7.90
N GLN A 272 -5.44 21.79 -8.46
CA GLN A 272 -4.47 22.72 -9.05
C GLN A 272 -5.02 23.38 -10.33
N LEU A 273 -5.65 22.61 -11.22
CA LEU A 273 -6.29 23.14 -12.43
C LEU A 273 -7.47 24.06 -12.09
N GLU A 274 -8.28 23.74 -11.08
CA GLU A 274 -9.37 24.60 -10.61
C GLU A 274 -8.86 25.94 -10.04
N LYS A 275 -7.75 25.91 -9.27
CA LYS A 275 -7.08 27.14 -8.81
C LYS A 275 -6.58 27.99 -9.97
N GLN A 276 -5.96 27.37 -10.98
CA GLN A 276 -5.51 28.08 -12.18
C GLN A 276 -6.69 28.68 -12.94
N LYS A 277 -7.79 27.93 -13.13
CA LYS A 277 -9.01 28.44 -13.76
C LYS A 277 -9.58 29.63 -13.00
N TYR A 278 -9.64 29.57 -11.67
CA TYR A 278 -10.12 30.68 -10.85
C TYR A 278 -9.27 31.94 -11.03
N ALA A 279 -7.94 31.79 -11.05
CA ALA A 279 -7.03 32.91 -11.29
C ALA A 279 -7.23 33.53 -12.69
N ARG A 280 -7.34 32.71 -13.74
CA ARG A 280 -7.58 33.18 -15.11
C ARG A 280 -8.96 33.84 -15.27
N ASN A 281 -10.00 33.30 -14.64
CA ASN A 281 -11.32 33.95 -14.60
C ASN A 281 -11.26 35.32 -13.92
N SER A 282 -10.52 35.46 -12.81
CA SER A 282 -10.34 36.75 -12.14
C SER A 282 -9.63 37.77 -13.04
N GLU A 283 -8.61 37.35 -13.79
CA GLU A 283 -7.92 38.19 -14.76
C GLU A 283 -8.83 38.60 -15.93
N ALA A 284 -9.64 37.67 -16.45
CA ALA A 284 -10.62 37.93 -17.50
C ALA A 284 -11.69 38.93 -17.04
N GLU A 285 -12.22 38.80 -15.82
CA GLU A 285 -13.17 39.76 -15.26
C GLU A 285 -12.55 41.15 -15.06
N LYS A 286 -11.29 41.24 -14.61
CA LYS A 286 -10.57 42.53 -14.56
C LYS A 286 -10.43 43.16 -15.95
N ALA A 287 -10.14 42.36 -16.98
CA ALA A 287 -10.07 42.86 -18.35
C ALA A 287 -11.45 43.33 -18.85
N ARG A 288 -12.53 42.60 -18.55
CA ARG A 288 -13.91 43.00 -18.87
C ARG A 288 -14.31 44.31 -18.19
N LEU A 289 -13.97 44.47 -16.91
CA LEU A 289 -14.23 45.72 -16.18
C LEU A 289 -13.50 46.90 -16.83
N ALA A 290 -12.21 46.74 -17.14
CA ALA A 290 -11.44 47.78 -17.83
C ALA A 290 -12.04 48.12 -19.21
N MET A 291 -12.55 47.14 -19.95
CA MET A 291 -13.25 47.38 -21.22
C MET A 291 -14.58 48.13 -21.02
N ARG A 292 -15.33 47.83 -19.95
CA ARG A 292 -16.56 48.57 -19.62
C ARG A 292 -16.27 50.01 -19.24
N GLU A 293 -15.18 50.27 -18.53
CA GLU A 293 -14.73 51.63 -18.19
C GLU A 293 -14.35 52.41 -19.46
N LEU A 294 -13.57 51.80 -20.37
CA LEU A 294 -13.24 52.41 -21.66
C LEU A 294 -14.50 52.69 -22.50
N ALA A 295 -15.47 51.77 -22.50
CA ALA A 295 -16.74 51.93 -23.21
C ALA A 295 -17.68 52.98 -22.59
N ALA A 296 -17.55 53.27 -21.30
CA ALA A 296 -18.33 54.29 -20.61
C ALA A 296 -17.80 55.72 -20.84
N ASP A 297 -16.55 55.85 -21.29
CA ASP A 297 -15.86 57.13 -21.45
C ASP A 297 -15.84 57.59 -22.92
N LEU A 298 -14.67 57.86 -23.51
CA LEU A 298 -14.52 58.45 -24.85
C LEU A 298 -14.71 57.46 -26.00
N LEU A 299 -14.69 56.14 -25.75
CA LEU A 299 -14.71 55.14 -26.80
C LEU A 299 -15.97 55.19 -27.70
N PRO A 300 -17.19 55.44 -27.21
CA PRO A 300 -18.39 55.53 -28.06
C PRO A 300 -18.29 56.65 -29.11
N LEU A 301 -17.53 57.70 -28.85
CA LEU A 301 -17.28 58.78 -29.82
C LEU A 301 -16.56 58.28 -31.06
N SER A 302 -15.88 57.13 -30.98
CA SER A 302 -15.24 56.50 -32.15
C SER A 302 -16.23 56.01 -33.20
N LEU A 303 -17.51 55.83 -32.84
CA LEU A 303 -18.57 55.46 -33.78
C LEU A 303 -18.99 56.63 -34.68
N ILE A 304 -18.68 57.87 -34.27
CA ILE A 304 -19.10 59.10 -34.93
C ILE A 304 -17.92 59.98 -35.39
N GLU A 305 -16.73 59.39 -35.59
CA GLU A 305 -15.54 60.12 -36.07
C GLU A 305 -15.79 61.03 -37.28
N PRO A 306 -16.57 60.64 -38.31
CA PRO A 306 -16.84 61.53 -39.44
C PRO A 306 -17.59 62.80 -39.01
N LEU A 307 -18.52 62.68 -38.06
CA LEU A 307 -19.30 63.81 -37.54
C LEU A 307 -18.43 64.72 -36.66
N LEU A 308 -17.53 64.15 -35.87
CA LEU A 308 -16.59 64.93 -35.04
C LEU A 308 -15.63 65.74 -35.92
N ASN A 309 -15.07 65.13 -36.97
CA ASN A 309 -14.22 65.83 -37.92
C ASN A 309 -14.99 66.92 -38.69
N ALA A 310 -16.23 66.66 -39.09
CA ALA A 310 -17.07 67.66 -39.74
C ALA A 310 -17.37 68.85 -38.80
N ALA A 311 -17.67 68.58 -37.52
CA ALA A 311 -17.89 69.60 -36.51
C ALA A 311 -16.62 70.42 -36.25
N TYR A 312 -15.45 69.79 -36.23
CA TYR A 312 -14.17 70.48 -36.09
C TYR A 312 -13.89 71.43 -37.26
N ILE A 313 -14.01 70.94 -38.50
CA ILE A 313 -13.79 71.75 -39.71
C ILE A 313 -14.77 72.94 -39.75
N GLN A 314 -16.04 72.69 -39.45
CA GLN A 314 -17.06 73.73 -39.42
C GLN A 314 -16.77 74.75 -38.30
N GLY A 315 -16.40 74.29 -37.11
CA GLY A 315 -16.08 75.18 -35.99
C GLY A 315 -14.83 76.01 -36.24
N GLU A 316 -13.79 75.47 -36.88
CA GLU A 316 -12.61 76.24 -37.30
C GLU A 316 -12.98 77.32 -38.31
N LYS A 317 -13.83 76.98 -39.29
CA LYS A 317 -14.33 77.93 -40.29
C LYS A 317 -15.13 79.06 -39.62
N GLU A 318 -16.05 78.73 -38.73
CA GLU A 318 -16.86 79.70 -38.00
C GLU A 318 -16.00 80.61 -37.12
N PHE A 319 -15.02 80.05 -36.42
CA PHE A 319 -14.10 80.81 -35.58
C PHE A 319 -13.28 81.82 -36.39
N ARG A 320 -12.74 81.41 -37.55
CA ARG A 320 -12.05 82.33 -38.47
C ARG A 320 -12.98 83.45 -38.96
N THR A 321 -14.23 83.11 -39.28
CA THR A 321 -15.24 84.09 -39.69
C THR A 321 -15.59 85.07 -38.56
N GLN A 322 -15.69 84.60 -37.32
CA GLN A 322 -15.91 85.47 -36.15
C GLN A 322 -14.72 86.42 -35.91
N GLN A 323 -13.49 85.91 -35.97
CA GLN A 323 -12.28 86.74 -35.88
C GLN A 323 -12.25 87.81 -36.99
N ALA A 324 -12.59 87.42 -38.22
CA ALA A 324 -12.69 88.34 -39.35
C ALA A 324 -13.78 89.40 -39.13
N LYS A 325 -14.95 89.06 -38.58
CA LYS A 325 -16.01 90.03 -38.21
C LYS A 325 -15.52 91.02 -37.15
N VAL A 326 -14.84 90.54 -36.11
CA VAL A 326 -14.27 91.41 -35.06
C VAL A 326 -13.20 92.35 -35.64
N ALA A 327 -12.29 91.82 -36.46
CA ALA A 327 -11.27 92.60 -37.13
C ALA A 327 -11.87 93.63 -38.09
N TYR A 328 -12.90 93.25 -38.86
CA TYR A 328 -13.63 94.13 -39.77
C TYR A 328 -14.26 95.32 -39.03
N ASN A 329 -14.93 95.07 -37.90
CA ASN A 329 -15.50 96.14 -37.09
C ASN A 329 -14.43 97.12 -36.56
N LEU A 330 -13.26 96.61 -36.17
CA LEU A 330 -12.13 97.44 -35.75
C LEU A 330 -11.56 98.28 -36.92
N LEU A 331 -11.46 97.68 -38.11
CA LEU A 331 -11.02 98.37 -39.32
C LEU A 331 -12.00 99.46 -39.74
N LEU A 332 -13.31 99.21 -39.72
CA LEU A 332 -14.33 100.23 -39.98
C LEU A 332 -14.21 101.44 -39.03
N GLN A 333 -13.99 101.18 -37.73
CA GLN A 333 -13.79 102.27 -36.76
C GLN A 333 -12.51 103.06 -37.05
N ARG A 334 -11.42 102.38 -37.45
CA ARG A 334 -10.17 103.04 -37.86
C ARG A 334 -10.37 103.88 -39.11
N ASP A 335 -11.05 103.34 -40.11
CA ASP A 335 -11.28 103.97 -41.41
C ASP A 335 -12.18 105.20 -41.27
N GLN A 336 -13.18 105.17 -40.39
CA GLN A 336 -13.97 106.35 -40.01
C GLN A 336 -13.09 107.45 -39.40
N ARG A 337 -12.19 107.11 -38.45
CA ARG A 337 -11.25 108.08 -37.87
C ARG A 337 -10.30 108.67 -38.91
N LEU A 338 -9.84 107.86 -39.87
CA LEU A 338 -9.01 108.33 -40.98
C LEU A 338 -9.77 109.28 -41.89
N ILE A 339 -11.02 108.96 -42.22
CA ILE A 339 -11.90 109.82 -43.02
C ILE A 339 -12.16 111.15 -42.28
N ASP A 340 -12.42 111.12 -40.97
CA ASP A 340 -12.63 112.32 -40.16
C ASP A 340 -11.39 113.22 -40.15
N LEU A 341 -10.20 112.64 -39.98
CA LEU A 341 -8.92 113.36 -40.07
C LEU A 341 -8.72 113.98 -41.46
N ILE A 342 -9.00 113.24 -42.53
CA ILE A 342 -8.89 113.73 -43.91
C ILE A 342 -9.87 114.88 -44.15
N ASN A 343 -11.10 114.82 -43.62
CA ASN A 343 -12.08 115.90 -43.77
C ASN A 343 -11.68 117.17 -42.98
N GLN A 344 -10.91 117.04 -41.89
CA GLN A 344 -10.37 118.19 -41.14
C GLN A 344 -9.21 118.88 -41.87
N LEU A 345 -8.46 118.13 -42.68
CA LEU A 345 -7.43 118.65 -43.57
C LEU A 345 -8.11 119.23 -44.81
N LYS A 346 -7.96 120.53 -45.09
CA LYS A 346 -8.62 121.24 -46.21
C LYS A 346 -8.12 120.81 -47.60
N ILE A 347 -8.33 119.55 -47.97
CA ILE A 347 -7.90 118.91 -49.23
C ILE A 347 -9.02 119.03 -50.28
N THR A 348 -8.67 119.01 -51.56
CA THR A 348 -9.59 119.09 -52.71
C THR A 348 -10.63 117.95 -52.70
N ASP A 349 -11.92 118.26 -52.79
CA ASP A 349 -13.03 117.28 -52.69
C ASP A 349 -12.90 116.07 -53.64
N LYS A 350 -12.32 116.25 -54.83
CA LYS A 350 -12.15 115.16 -55.82
C LYS A 350 -11.18 114.06 -55.37
N GLU A 351 -10.17 114.38 -54.56
CA GLU A 351 -9.19 113.40 -54.08
C GLU A 351 -9.72 112.64 -52.86
N VAL A 352 -10.45 113.33 -51.99
CA VAL A 352 -11.15 112.72 -50.84
C VAL A 352 -12.19 111.70 -51.30
N VAL A 353 -12.92 111.97 -52.38
CA VAL A 353 -13.90 111.02 -52.95
C VAL A 353 -13.22 109.74 -53.45
N LYS A 354 -12.06 109.83 -54.10
CA LYS A 354 -11.32 108.65 -54.57
C LYS A 354 -10.82 107.78 -53.41
N ILE A 355 -10.35 108.40 -52.33
CA ILE A 355 -9.89 107.70 -51.12
C ILE A 355 -11.08 107.01 -50.43
N LYS A 356 -12.23 107.70 -50.29
CA LYS A 356 -13.46 107.10 -49.75
C LYS A 356 -13.92 105.91 -50.59
N GLN A 357 -13.93 106.04 -51.92
CA GLN A 357 -14.31 104.95 -52.83
C GLN A 357 -13.36 103.74 -52.71
N PHE A 358 -12.05 103.97 -52.56
CA PHE A 358 -11.08 102.90 -52.35
C PHE A 358 -11.34 102.16 -51.02
N ILE A 359 -11.48 102.91 -49.92
CA ILE A 359 -11.79 102.35 -48.59
C ILE A 359 -13.12 101.60 -48.59
N GLU A 360 -14.15 102.13 -49.24
CA GLU A 360 -15.45 101.46 -49.38
C GLU A 360 -15.32 100.16 -50.20
N SER A 361 -14.50 100.15 -51.26
CA SER A 361 -14.27 98.95 -52.07
C SER A 361 -13.51 97.85 -51.30
N GLU A 362 -12.52 98.22 -50.49
CA GLU A 362 -11.81 97.28 -49.62
C GLU A 362 -12.73 96.74 -48.52
N ASN A 363 -13.54 97.61 -47.89
CA ASN A 363 -14.49 97.20 -46.87
C ASN A 363 -15.59 96.28 -47.44
N GLN A 364 -16.08 96.52 -48.66
CA GLN A 364 -17.02 95.62 -49.34
C GLN A 364 -16.41 94.25 -49.64
N ALA A 365 -15.14 94.19 -50.06
CA ALA A 365 -14.43 92.93 -50.28
C ALA A 365 -14.24 92.11 -48.99
N LEU A 366 -13.99 92.78 -47.86
CA LEU A 366 -13.88 92.15 -46.54
C LEU A 366 -15.24 91.68 -46.00
N GLN A 367 -16.32 92.40 -46.30
CA GLN A 367 -17.69 92.04 -45.88
C GLN A 367 -18.21 90.78 -46.57
N GLN A 368 -17.89 90.55 -47.84
CA GLN A 368 -18.31 89.34 -48.58
C GLN A 368 -17.76 88.04 -47.96
N ASN A 369 -16.63 88.10 -47.26
CA ASN A 369 -16.03 86.96 -46.58
C ASN A 369 -16.56 86.73 -45.15
N THR A 370 -17.46 87.60 -44.67
CA THR A 370 -18.00 87.54 -43.28
C THR A 370 -19.50 87.25 -43.22
N THR A 371 -20.19 87.02 -44.33
CA THR A 371 -21.65 86.83 -44.36
C THR A 371 -22.14 85.40 -44.10
N GLU A 372 -21.27 84.43 -43.87
CA GLU A 372 -21.71 83.07 -43.51
C GLU A 372 -22.34 83.02 -42.11
N GLU A 373 -23.44 82.27 -41.99
CA GLU A 373 -24.09 81.98 -40.72
C GLU A 373 -23.21 81.06 -39.87
N SER A 374 -23.10 81.36 -38.59
CA SER A 374 -22.37 80.55 -37.61
C SER A 374 -23.38 79.79 -36.77
N TRP A 375 -23.30 78.46 -36.72
CA TRP A 375 -24.25 77.60 -36.03
C TRP A 375 -23.68 76.95 -34.77
N LEU A 376 -22.37 76.69 -34.74
CA LEU A 376 -21.69 76.03 -33.61
C LEU A 376 -21.23 77.02 -32.54
N LEU A 377 -20.86 78.24 -32.95
CA LEU A 377 -20.43 79.33 -32.05
C LEU A 377 -19.35 78.91 -31.04
N THR A 378 -18.44 78.01 -31.45
CA THR A 378 -17.39 77.46 -30.59
C THR A 378 -16.28 78.47 -30.32
N ASP A 379 -15.73 78.44 -29.11
CA ASP A 379 -14.53 79.18 -28.75
C ASP A 379 -13.25 78.38 -29.10
N ILE A 380 -12.10 79.04 -29.01
CA ILE A 380 -10.82 78.40 -29.36
C ILE A 380 -10.47 77.25 -28.41
N GLU A 381 -10.88 77.34 -27.14
CA GLU A 381 -10.60 76.32 -26.14
C GLU A 381 -11.39 75.03 -26.43
N THR A 382 -12.69 75.12 -26.74
CA THR A 382 -13.49 73.95 -27.12
C THR A 382 -13.01 73.32 -28.43
N LEU A 383 -12.55 74.11 -29.40
CA LEU A 383 -11.93 73.59 -30.62
C LEU A 383 -10.64 72.84 -30.33
N HIS A 384 -9.77 73.37 -29.49
CA HIS A 384 -8.55 72.67 -29.06
C HIS A 384 -8.86 71.41 -28.25
N GLN A 385 -9.90 71.40 -27.42
CA GLN A 385 -10.34 70.20 -26.71
C GLN A 385 -10.85 69.15 -27.70
N LEU A 386 -11.66 69.53 -28.67
CA LEU A 386 -12.15 68.64 -29.73
C LEU A 386 -11.01 68.07 -30.57
N ASP A 387 -10.04 68.91 -30.96
CA ASP A 387 -8.82 68.53 -31.67
C ASP A 387 -8.04 67.46 -30.90
N ASN A 388 -7.79 67.70 -29.60
CA ASN A 388 -7.10 66.74 -28.73
C ASN A 388 -7.87 65.43 -28.57
N VAL A 389 -9.21 65.49 -28.48
CA VAL A 389 -10.05 64.30 -28.43
C VAL A 389 -9.90 63.48 -29.72
N ILE A 390 -10.04 64.11 -30.89
CA ILE A 390 -9.98 63.44 -32.19
C ILE A 390 -8.57 62.86 -32.45
N HIS A 391 -7.52 63.67 -32.27
CA HIS A 391 -6.17 63.34 -32.72
C HIS A 391 -5.28 62.65 -31.68
N HIS A 392 -5.65 62.67 -30.39
CA HIS A 392 -4.84 62.06 -29.33
C HIS A 392 -5.63 61.06 -28.49
N TYR A 393 -6.68 61.51 -27.79
CA TYR A 393 -7.35 60.66 -26.80
C TYR A 393 -8.11 59.49 -27.44
N LEU A 394 -8.76 59.72 -28.57
CA LEU A 394 -9.56 58.68 -29.24
C LEU A 394 -8.68 57.62 -29.90
N LEU A 395 -7.53 58.03 -30.46
CA LEU A 395 -6.51 57.11 -30.98
C LEU A 395 -5.89 56.26 -29.87
N TYR A 396 -5.56 56.87 -28.73
CA TYR A 396 -5.05 56.16 -27.57
C TYR A 396 -6.06 55.15 -27.01
N THR A 397 -7.32 55.58 -26.81
CA THR A 397 -8.37 54.71 -26.26
C THR A 397 -8.72 53.56 -27.21
N LYS A 398 -8.72 53.78 -28.54
CA LYS A 398 -8.84 52.69 -29.53
C LYS A 398 -7.74 51.64 -29.38
N LYS A 399 -6.48 52.08 -29.30
CA LYS A 399 -5.33 51.17 -29.15
C LYS A 399 -5.39 50.40 -27.83
N ALA A 400 -5.65 51.10 -26.72
CA ALA A 400 -5.79 50.46 -25.41
C ALA A 400 -6.93 49.43 -25.40
N THR A 401 -8.05 49.73 -26.07
CA THR A 401 -9.19 48.80 -26.19
C THR A 401 -8.80 47.55 -26.98
N GLN A 402 -8.06 47.69 -28.08
CA GLN A 402 -7.57 46.55 -28.88
C GLN A 402 -6.64 45.64 -28.06
N GLU A 403 -5.72 46.23 -27.30
CA GLU A 403 -4.82 45.47 -26.41
C GLU A 403 -5.57 44.71 -25.33
N LYS A 404 -6.58 45.34 -24.69
CA LYS A 404 -7.43 44.69 -23.69
C LYS A 404 -8.31 43.59 -24.27
N LEU A 405 -8.82 43.79 -25.50
CA LEU A 405 -9.62 42.80 -26.21
C LEU A 405 -8.79 41.57 -26.57
N ALA A 406 -7.57 41.76 -27.09
CA ALA A 406 -6.64 40.67 -27.38
C ALA A 406 -6.27 39.89 -26.10
N LEU A 407 -6.03 40.61 -25.00
CA LEU A 407 -5.79 39.98 -23.69
C LEU A 407 -7.01 39.15 -23.27
N LEU A 408 -8.23 39.69 -23.35
CA LEU A 408 -9.45 38.98 -22.97
C LEU A 408 -9.64 37.70 -23.78
N GLN A 409 -9.46 37.77 -25.10
CA GLN A 409 -9.56 36.60 -25.99
C GLN A 409 -8.55 35.52 -25.61
N SER A 410 -7.29 35.89 -25.36
CA SER A 410 -6.27 34.92 -24.93
C SER A 410 -6.62 34.23 -23.61
N LYS A 411 -7.20 34.96 -22.66
CA LYS A 411 -7.60 34.41 -21.36
C LYS A 411 -8.83 33.51 -21.49
N GLU A 412 -9.79 33.87 -22.33
CA GLU A 412 -10.96 33.03 -22.61
C GLU A 412 -10.55 31.71 -23.29
N GLU A 413 -9.61 31.74 -24.23
CA GLU A 413 -9.03 30.52 -24.82
C GLU A 413 -8.33 29.65 -23.77
N GLU A 414 -7.50 30.24 -22.92
CA GLU A 414 -6.86 29.52 -21.81
C GLU A 414 -7.89 28.90 -20.85
N ILE A 415 -8.96 29.62 -20.51
CA ILE A 415 -10.04 29.09 -19.66
C ILE A 415 -10.71 27.88 -20.33
N ILE A 416 -11.00 27.95 -21.63
CA ILE A 416 -11.58 26.82 -22.39
C ILE A 416 -10.62 25.62 -22.40
N THR A 417 -9.31 25.85 -22.57
CA THR A 417 -8.32 24.76 -22.49
C THR A 417 -8.24 24.14 -21.11
N LEU A 418 -8.27 24.95 -20.05
CA LEU A 418 -8.29 24.48 -18.66
C LEU A 418 -9.58 23.72 -18.35
N GLU A 419 -10.72 24.15 -18.86
CA GLU A 419 -11.99 23.41 -18.71
C GLU A 419 -11.94 22.03 -19.38
N ARG A 420 -11.38 21.95 -20.59
CA ARG A 420 -11.13 20.67 -21.27
C ARG A 420 -10.17 19.81 -20.46
N GLN A 421 -9.08 20.38 -19.95
CA GLN A 421 -8.11 19.66 -19.12
C GLN A 421 -8.74 19.12 -17.84
N ILE A 422 -9.57 19.90 -17.14
CA ILE A 422 -10.30 19.46 -15.94
C ILE A 422 -11.25 18.31 -16.28
N GLN A 423 -11.93 18.36 -17.43
CA GLN A 423 -12.80 17.28 -17.89
C GLN A 423 -12.02 16.01 -18.25
N THR A 424 -10.81 16.13 -18.80
CA THR A 424 -9.97 14.98 -19.18
C THR A 424 -9.16 14.41 -18.02
N ALA A 425 -8.73 15.25 -17.06
CA ALA A 425 -7.88 14.85 -15.94
C ALA A 425 -8.64 14.02 -14.89
N ALA A 426 -9.98 14.05 -14.93
CA ALA A 426 -10.82 13.19 -14.14
C ALA A 426 -12.09 12.92 -14.93
N SER A 427 -12.22 11.72 -15.53
CA SER A 427 -13.57 11.23 -15.77
C SER A 427 -14.22 11.15 -14.37
N PRO A 428 -15.33 11.86 -14.10
CA PRO A 428 -16.01 11.77 -12.80
C PRO A 428 -16.35 10.32 -12.46
N GLU A 429 -16.52 9.49 -13.50
CA GLU A 429 -16.78 8.07 -13.43
C GLU A 429 -15.65 7.26 -12.78
N ASP A 430 -14.38 7.48 -13.11
CA ASP A 430 -13.30 6.63 -12.58
C ASP A 430 -13.06 6.88 -11.08
N TYR A 431 -13.13 8.15 -10.67
CA TYR A 431 -13.06 8.49 -9.24
C TYR A 431 -14.31 7.99 -8.49
N GLN A 432 -15.51 8.14 -9.07
CA GLN A 432 -16.73 7.58 -8.48
C GLN A 432 -16.68 6.06 -8.40
N ARG A 433 -16.19 5.36 -9.42
CA ARG A 433 -15.99 3.90 -9.40
C ARG A 433 -15.03 3.48 -8.29
N LEU A 434 -13.95 4.22 -8.06
CA LEU A 434 -13.02 3.96 -6.96
C LEU A 434 -13.69 4.17 -5.59
N VAL A 435 -14.49 5.22 -5.43
CA VAL A 435 -15.27 5.49 -4.21
C VAL A 435 -16.33 4.40 -3.98
N ASP A 436 -17.09 4.04 -5.02
CA ASP A 436 -18.14 3.02 -4.95
C ASP A 436 -17.55 1.65 -4.62
N ASN A 437 -16.42 1.30 -5.23
CA ASN A 437 -15.70 0.06 -4.94
C ASN A 437 -15.20 0.02 -3.49
N LEU A 438 -14.66 1.14 -2.98
CA LEU A 438 -14.27 1.25 -1.57
C LEU A 438 -15.47 1.08 -0.62
N GLN A 439 -16.60 1.72 -0.92
CA GLN A 439 -17.81 1.58 -0.11
C GLN A 439 -18.35 0.15 -0.12
N GLN A 440 -18.31 -0.52 -1.27
CA GLN A 440 -18.74 -1.90 -1.40
C GLN A 440 -17.84 -2.85 -0.59
N ILE A 441 -16.51 -2.72 -0.70
CA ILE A 441 -15.57 -3.53 0.07
C ILE A 441 -15.68 -3.24 1.58
N GLN A 442 -15.89 -1.99 1.98
CA GLN A 442 -16.15 -1.65 3.40
C GLN A 442 -17.41 -2.33 3.93
N LYS A 443 -18.46 -2.41 3.11
CA LYS A 443 -19.70 -3.11 3.47
C LYS A 443 -19.46 -4.62 3.61
N GLU A 444 -18.73 -5.23 2.69
CA GLU A 444 -18.34 -6.65 2.77
C GLU A 444 -17.53 -6.96 4.04
N VAL A 445 -16.58 -6.09 4.42
CA VAL A 445 -15.82 -6.24 5.67
C VAL A 445 -16.74 -6.11 6.89
N ALA A 446 -17.68 -5.16 6.89
CA ALA A 446 -18.63 -5.00 8.00
C ALA A 446 -19.54 -6.23 8.16
N GLU A 447 -20.04 -6.80 7.05
CA GLU A 447 -20.84 -8.03 7.05
C GLU A 447 -20.03 -9.24 7.55
N ALA A 448 -18.78 -9.38 7.10
CA ALA A 448 -17.87 -10.45 7.56
C ALA A 448 -17.53 -10.31 9.06
N LYS A 449 -17.31 -9.08 9.56
CA LYS A 449 -17.09 -8.82 11.00
C LYS A 449 -18.30 -9.22 11.84
N ALA A 450 -19.49 -8.82 11.41
CA ALA A 450 -20.73 -9.18 12.09
C ALA A 450 -20.93 -10.70 12.14
N ALA A 451 -20.67 -11.40 11.03
CA ALA A 451 -20.75 -12.87 10.98
C ALA A 451 -19.75 -13.55 11.94
N CYS A 452 -18.50 -13.06 12.00
CA CYS A 452 -17.50 -13.53 12.96
C CYS A 452 -17.92 -13.29 14.41
N GLU A 453 -18.48 -12.13 14.75
CA GLU A 453 -18.96 -11.85 16.10
C GLU A 453 -20.10 -12.79 16.51
N ILE A 454 -21.05 -13.05 15.61
CA ILE A 454 -22.16 -13.99 15.86
C ILE A 454 -21.61 -15.40 16.11
N ALA A 455 -20.67 -15.86 15.29
CA ALA A 455 -20.03 -17.16 15.47
C ALA A 455 -19.27 -17.26 16.81
N LYS A 456 -18.53 -16.21 17.19
CA LYS A 456 -17.83 -16.13 18.49
C LYS A 456 -18.79 -16.14 19.68
N ARG A 457 -19.90 -15.42 19.61
CA ARG A 457 -20.94 -15.47 20.65
C ARG A 457 -21.49 -16.88 20.79
N ARG A 458 -21.75 -17.56 19.67
CA ARG A 458 -22.26 -18.94 19.68
C ARG A 458 -21.26 -19.94 20.26
N LEU A 459 -19.97 -19.76 19.97
CA LEU A 459 -18.91 -20.55 20.61
C LEU A 459 -18.88 -20.36 22.12
N ASN A 460 -18.97 -19.12 22.61
CA ASN A 460 -19.00 -18.84 24.04
C ASN A 460 -20.23 -19.47 24.72
N GLU A 461 -21.41 -19.39 24.10
CA GLU A 461 -22.63 -20.05 24.59
C GLU A 461 -22.43 -21.57 24.72
N LEU A 462 -21.96 -22.22 23.65
CA LEU A 462 -21.68 -23.67 23.66
C LEU A 462 -20.60 -24.04 24.67
N GLU A 463 -19.58 -23.21 24.86
CA GLU A 463 -18.55 -23.45 25.87
C GLU A 463 -19.13 -23.39 27.30
N THR A 464 -20.04 -22.45 27.56
CA THR A 464 -20.75 -22.38 28.85
C THR A 464 -21.68 -23.58 29.07
N GLU A 465 -22.38 -24.04 28.02
CA GLU A 465 -23.20 -25.25 28.06
C GLU A 465 -22.33 -26.48 28.39
N ILE A 466 -21.25 -26.71 27.64
CA ILE A 466 -20.29 -27.80 27.88
C ILE A 466 -19.74 -27.73 29.32
N ARG A 467 -19.39 -26.53 29.80
CA ARG A 467 -18.89 -26.34 31.17
C ARG A 467 -19.94 -26.70 32.22
N ASN A 468 -21.20 -26.35 32.00
CA ASN A 468 -22.30 -26.71 32.90
C ASN A 468 -22.57 -28.21 32.88
N THR A 469 -22.55 -28.84 31.71
CA THR A 469 -22.71 -30.30 31.56
C THR A 469 -21.55 -31.05 32.22
N LYS A 470 -20.30 -30.58 32.07
CA LYS A 470 -19.13 -31.11 32.79
C LYS A 470 -19.29 -30.99 34.31
N LYS A 471 -19.75 -29.84 34.82
CA LYS A 471 -20.03 -29.68 36.26
C LYS A 471 -21.14 -30.60 36.74
N ARG A 472 -22.16 -30.87 35.91
CA ARG A 472 -23.24 -31.81 36.22
C ARG A 472 -22.71 -33.24 36.29
N LEU A 473 -21.83 -33.61 35.36
CA LEU A 473 -21.12 -34.88 35.35
C LEU A 473 -20.23 -35.03 36.61
N GLU A 474 -19.43 -34.02 36.95
CA GLU A 474 -18.61 -34.00 38.17
C GLU A 474 -19.46 -34.20 39.44
N LYS A 475 -20.54 -33.42 39.62
CA LYS A 475 -21.43 -33.55 40.78
C LYS A 475 -22.10 -34.92 40.87
N TYR A 476 -22.56 -35.46 39.74
CA TYR A 476 -23.18 -36.79 39.69
C TYR A 476 -22.17 -37.88 40.05
N THR A 477 -20.91 -37.73 39.58
CA THR A 477 -19.83 -38.64 39.97
C THR A 477 -19.47 -38.54 41.44
N GLU A 478 -19.38 -37.33 42.03
CA GLU A 478 -19.11 -37.18 43.47
C GLU A 478 -20.18 -37.88 44.33
N THR A 479 -21.46 -37.69 44.02
CA THR A 479 -22.56 -38.27 44.81
C THR A 479 -22.69 -39.80 44.73
N ASN A 480 -22.28 -40.41 43.61
CA ASN A 480 -22.34 -41.87 43.43
C ASN A 480 -21.03 -42.58 43.83
N ILE A 481 -19.90 -41.86 43.88
CA ILE A 481 -18.58 -42.39 44.30
C ILE A 481 -18.48 -42.61 45.82
N ASP A 482 -19.29 -41.91 46.63
CA ASP A 482 -19.33 -42.06 48.11
C ASP A 482 -19.70 -43.48 48.61
N ARG A 483 -20.04 -44.42 47.73
CA ARG A 483 -20.55 -45.75 48.11
C ARG A 483 -19.57 -46.94 48.08
N LYS A 484 -18.39 -46.92 47.43
CA LYS A 484 -17.47 -48.11 47.42
C LYS A 484 -15.96 -47.82 47.32
N HIS A 485 -15.18 -48.74 47.93
CA HIS A 485 -13.75 -48.80 48.30
C HIS A 485 -12.64 -48.48 47.26
N ASN A 486 -12.93 -47.78 46.15
CA ASN A 486 -11.94 -47.45 45.10
C ASN A 486 -11.44 -45.98 45.14
N GLU A 487 -11.72 -45.24 46.22
CA GLU A 487 -11.25 -43.87 46.45
C GLU A 487 -9.75 -43.70 46.15
N HIS A 488 -8.92 -44.66 46.55
CA HIS A 488 -7.46 -44.48 46.53
C HIS A 488 -6.87 -44.27 45.12
N ILE A 489 -7.36 -44.97 44.08
CA ILE A 489 -6.79 -44.81 42.72
C ILE A 489 -7.27 -43.51 42.09
N ILE A 490 -8.53 -43.12 42.31
CA ILE A 490 -9.12 -41.90 41.73
C ILE A 490 -8.57 -40.66 42.45
N THR A 491 -8.52 -40.67 43.79
CA THR A 491 -7.94 -39.56 44.57
C THR A 491 -6.43 -39.44 44.38
N ALA A 492 -5.70 -40.56 44.25
CA ALA A 492 -4.28 -40.51 43.92
C ALA A 492 -4.07 -39.97 42.49
N SER A 493 -4.87 -40.39 41.51
CA SER A 493 -4.77 -39.89 40.14
C SER A 493 -5.09 -38.40 40.05
N ALA A 494 -6.09 -37.91 40.79
CA ALA A 494 -6.43 -36.49 40.87
C ALA A 494 -5.29 -35.66 41.50
N LYS A 495 -4.69 -36.14 42.59
CA LYS A 495 -3.50 -35.50 43.19
C LYS A 495 -2.31 -35.50 42.23
N VAL A 496 -2.10 -36.59 41.50
CA VAL A 496 -1.02 -36.69 40.51
C VAL A 496 -1.27 -35.72 39.34
N GLN A 497 -2.50 -35.56 38.87
CA GLN A 497 -2.86 -34.55 37.85
C GLN A 497 -2.63 -33.12 38.33
N GLU A 498 -3.02 -32.80 39.56
CA GLU A 498 -2.76 -31.47 40.14
C GLU A 498 -1.25 -31.21 40.30
N THR A 499 -0.51 -32.23 40.74
CA THR A 499 0.96 -32.17 40.86
C THR A 499 1.62 -32.04 39.49
N LEU A 500 1.12 -32.72 38.46
CA LEU A 500 1.61 -32.62 37.07
C LEU A 500 1.37 -31.24 36.49
N LYS A 501 0.22 -30.63 36.77
CA LYS A 501 -0.09 -29.26 36.35
C LYS A 501 0.89 -28.26 36.97
N LEU A 502 1.14 -28.38 38.27
CA LEU A 502 2.06 -27.52 39.02
C LEU A 502 3.52 -27.77 38.60
N PHE A 503 3.87 -29.03 38.33
CA PHE A 503 5.16 -29.42 37.76
C PHE A 503 5.36 -28.81 36.37
N ARG A 504 4.34 -28.85 35.50
CA ARG A 504 4.37 -28.26 34.17
C ARG A 504 4.62 -26.76 34.24
N GLU A 505 3.88 -26.02 35.05
CA GLU A 505 4.06 -24.57 35.23
C GLU A 505 5.46 -24.21 35.75
N LYS A 506 6.00 -25.00 36.68
CA LYS A 506 7.37 -24.79 37.18
C LYS A 506 8.44 -25.18 36.16
N LEU A 507 8.21 -26.24 35.39
CA LEU A 507 9.16 -26.72 34.39
C LEU A 507 9.21 -25.79 33.19
N THR A 508 8.06 -25.26 32.73
CA THR A 508 8.02 -24.22 31.71
C THR A 508 8.80 -22.99 32.17
N LEU A 509 8.50 -22.43 33.35
CA LEU A 509 9.21 -21.27 33.88
C LEU A 509 10.73 -21.50 34.01
N ARG A 510 11.15 -22.66 34.53
CA ARG A 510 12.57 -22.99 34.66
C ARG A 510 13.27 -23.09 33.31
N LYS A 511 12.62 -23.71 32.32
CA LYS A 511 13.18 -23.86 30.97
C LYS A 511 13.20 -22.53 30.22
N LEU A 512 12.19 -21.68 30.41
CA LEU A 512 12.13 -20.32 29.86
C LEU A 512 13.26 -19.47 30.41
N ASN A 513 13.46 -19.45 31.73
CA ASN A 513 14.57 -18.73 32.35
C ASN A 513 15.94 -19.23 31.87
N LYS A 514 16.09 -20.56 31.69
CA LYS A 514 17.33 -21.11 31.15
C LYS A 514 17.55 -20.65 29.70
N LEU A 515 16.52 -20.72 28.85
CA LEU A 515 16.57 -20.22 27.48
C LEU A 515 16.90 -18.72 27.44
N GLU A 516 16.29 -17.91 28.29
CA GLU A 516 16.55 -16.47 28.37
C GLU A 516 18.02 -16.17 28.71
N ILE A 517 18.60 -16.88 29.68
CA ILE A 517 20.01 -16.74 30.04
C ILE A 517 20.90 -17.11 28.85
N GLU A 518 20.70 -18.30 28.26
CA GLU A 518 21.52 -18.80 27.15
C GLU A 518 21.40 -17.90 25.90
N VAL A 519 20.19 -17.41 25.58
CA VAL A 519 19.95 -16.46 24.48
C VAL A 519 20.62 -15.12 24.77
N THR A 520 20.53 -14.62 26.01
CA THR A 520 21.18 -13.38 26.42
C THR A 520 22.70 -13.50 26.34
N GLU A 521 23.27 -14.63 26.74
CA GLU A 521 24.70 -14.91 26.62
C GLU A 521 25.13 -15.00 25.16
N CYS A 522 24.38 -15.73 24.32
CA CYS A 522 24.63 -15.79 22.87
C CYS A 522 24.55 -14.41 22.21
N PHE A 523 23.56 -13.60 22.57
CA PHE A 523 23.38 -12.26 22.03
C PHE A 523 24.49 -11.29 22.48
N ARG A 524 24.88 -11.33 23.76
CA ARG A 524 26.03 -10.57 24.27
C ARG A 524 27.32 -11.00 23.58
N TYR A 525 27.53 -12.30 23.38
CA TYR A 525 28.70 -12.82 22.66
C TYR A 525 28.75 -12.32 21.20
N LEU A 526 27.61 -12.29 20.51
CA LEU A 526 27.51 -11.75 19.15
C LEU A 526 27.76 -10.24 19.10
N LEU A 527 27.25 -9.47 20.07
CA LEU A 527 27.48 -8.02 20.19
C LEU A 527 28.94 -7.66 20.46
N HIS A 528 29.69 -8.52 21.16
CA HIS A 528 31.09 -8.28 21.50
C HIS A 528 32.08 -8.65 20.38
N LYS A 529 31.63 -9.26 19.27
CA LYS A 529 32.46 -9.45 18.07
C LYS A 529 32.58 -8.13 17.29
N SER A 530 33.56 -7.31 17.67
CA SER A 530 33.90 -6.00 17.11
C SER A 530 34.39 -5.96 15.65
N ASP A 531 34.20 -7.02 14.85
CA ASP A 531 34.64 -7.07 13.45
C ASP A 531 33.50 -7.21 12.42
N LEU A 532 32.23 -7.23 12.85
CA LEU A 532 31.08 -7.38 11.94
C LEU A 532 30.66 -6.09 11.19
N SER A 533 31.37 -4.97 11.40
CA SER A 533 31.07 -3.66 10.76
C SER A 533 32.22 -3.06 9.95
N LYS A 534 33.01 -3.90 9.26
CA LYS A 534 33.86 -3.43 8.15
C LYS A 534 33.28 -3.88 6.81
N THR A 535 32.13 -3.32 6.46
CA THR A 535 31.68 -3.28 5.06
C THR A 535 32.59 -2.31 4.29
N ARG A 536 33.34 -2.86 3.34
CA ARG A 536 34.09 -2.11 2.32
C ARG A 536 33.19 -1.74 1.16
#